data_AF-A0A0T1W5P8-F1
#
_entry.id   AF-A0A0T1W5P8-F1
#
_cell.length_a   1.000
_cell.length_b   1.000
_cell.length_c   1.000
_cell.angle_alpha   90.00
_cell.angle_beta   90.00
_cell.angle_gamma   90.00
#
_symmetry.space_group_name_H-M   'P 1'
#
loop_
_entity.id
_entity.type
_entity.pdbx_description
1 polymer ?
#
loop_
_entity_poly.entity_id
_entity_poly.type
_entity_poly.pdbx_seq_one_letter_code
_entity_poly.pdbx_strand_id
1 'polypeptide(L)'
;MTVPGRVVLVVGPPLAGVGGVVAALSARVPGVDVVEADGLAGRAPDAVLAVFSAAAPLTRSDWASVEPVVVRAGRVIGVVSKIDAHLRWRDVVAADRARVAGWDGRYGATPWLGVAAAPGLGGPRVDALVDLLRAESTRSPLPVSRFRAVRAPLGPDPAEVRRVLAGARLRLLRVVRDESATLRAELRDGAAEVGVGGSAGFEALVTAAALRFHVRLAEEVDRVVDTAAAGLGLTATPAPPRPDPPDTSRTTTSSRRLEGQLVAVLGVGFGTGVAVACSRLLAGLVPGSSALGWAAGIAAGLALVVWVVRARGLLHDRAMLDRWAVEVVAALRWHGEAMVAERLLGAESQWAVGVREAPPKSGVASRALTRDVVTDQYEWW
;
A
#
# COMPACT_ATOMS: atom_id res chain seq x y z
N MET A 1 27.92 0.37 -43.07
CA MET A 1 27.27 -0.70 -42.27
C MET A 1 28.19 -1.02 -41.11
N THR A 2 27.97 -0.39 -39.96
CA THR A 2 28.72 -0.63 -38.72
C THR A 2 28.24 -1.94 -38.12
N VAL A 3 29.17 -2.86 -37.84
CA VAL A 3 28.91 -4.08 -37.08
C VAL A 3 28.13 -3.71 -35.82
N PRO A 4 27.01 -4.38 -35.47
CA PRO A 4 26.31 -4.08 -34.23
C PRO A 4 27.31 -4.21 -33.07
N GLY A 5 27.57 -3.09 -32.38
CA GLY A 5 28.54 -3.03 -31.30
C GLY A 5 28.13 -4.00 -30.19
N ARG A 6 29.10 -4.75 -29.68
CA ARG A 6 28.88 -5.66 -28.55
C ARG A 6 28.42 -4.89 -27.33
N VAL A 7 27.47 -5.43 -26.57
CA VAL A 7 26.90 -4.79 -25.39
C VAL A 7 27.33 -5.52 -24.13
N VAL A 8 27.99 -4.82 -23.22
CA VAL A 8 28.33 -5.35 -21.89
C VAL A 8 27.49 -4.62 -20.86
N LEU A 9 26.66 -5.37 -20.14
CA LEU A 9 25.80 -4.84 -19.10
C LEU A 9 26.51 -4.94 -17.74
N VAL A 10 26.54 -3.84 -17.00
CA VAL A 10 27.09 -3.77 -15.64
C VAL A 10 25.95 -3.62 -14.65
N VAL A 11 25.85 -4.53 -13.68
CA VAL A 11 24.82 -4.54 -12.64
C VAL A 11 25.43 -4.80 -11.27
N GLY A 12 24.82 -4.27 -10.23
CA GLY A 12 25.27 -4.48 -8.85
C GLY A 12 24.32 -3.86 -7.84
N PRO A 13 24.41 -4.23 -6.55
CA PRO A 13 23.68 -3.56 -5.48
C PRO A 13 23.99 -2.05 -5.41
N PRO A 14 23.13 -1.25 -4.76
CA PRO A 14 23.43 0.16 -4.50
C PRO A 14 24.80 0.33 -3.85
N LEU A 15 25.55 1.35 -4.28
CA LEU A 15 26.91 1.66 -3.80
C LEU A 15 27.98 0.59 -4.10
N ALA A 16 27.68 -0.45 -4.90
CA ALA A 16 28.67 -1.43 -5.34
C ALA A 16 29.71 -0.86 -6.33
N GLY A 17 29.57 0.40 -6.79
CA GLY A 17 30.54 1.04 -7.69
C GLY A 17 30.32 0.75 -9.17
N VAL A 18 29.10 0.41 -9.58
CA VAL A 18 28.68 0.13 -10.97
C VAL A 18 29.09 1.26 -11.93
N GLY A 19 28.66 2.50 -11.66
CA GLY A 19 28.98 3.64 -12.55
C GLY A 19 30.48 3.92 -12.70
N GLY A 20 31.29 3.63 -11.68
CA GLY A 20 32.74 3.72 -11.78
C GLY A 20 33.30 2.68 -12.75
N VAL A 21 32.81 1.43 -12.68
CA VAL A 21 33.19 0.34 -13.60
C VAL A 21 32.78 0.67 -15.03
N VAL A 22 31.56 1.17 -15.24
CA VAL A 22 31.08 1.60 -16.57
C VAL A 22 31.98 2.68 -17.15
N ALA A 23 32.22 3.78 -16.41
CA ALA A 23 33.06 4.87 -16.88
C ALA A 23 34.49 4.41 -17.23
N ALA A 24 35.10 3.57 -16.38
CA ALA A 24 36.45 3.06 -16.61
C ALA A 24 36.54 2.13 -17.82
N LEU A 25 35.54 1.26 -18.03
CA LEU A 25 35.54 0.33 -19.17
C LEU A 25 35.23 1.03 -20.49
N SER A 26 34.26 1.95 -20.51
CA SER A 26 33.93 2.74 -21.71
C SER A 26 35.14 3.52 -22.24
N ALA A 27 36.01 4.00 -21.36
CA ALA A 27 37.24 4.68 -21.75
C ALA A 27 38.34 3.75 -22.29
N ARG A 28 38.32 2.45 -21.95
CA ARG A 28 39.42 1.50 -22.21
C ARG A 28 39.10 0.45 -23.29
N VAL A 29 37.83 0.31 -23.68
CA VAL A 29 37.37 -0.67 -24.68
C VAL A 29 36.54 0.01 -25.78
N PRO A 30 37.17 0.84 -26.64
CA PRO A 30 36.45 1.47 -27.74
C PRO A 30 35.92 0.39 -28.71
N GLY A 31 34.60 0.33 -28.90
CA GLY A 31 33.92 -0.67 -29.73
C GLY A 31 33.04 -1.66 -28.98
N VAL A 32 33.06 -1.64 -27.64
CA VAL A 32 32.08 -2.31 -26.78
C VAL A 32 31.23 -1.25 -26.11
N ASP A 33 29.91 -1.37 -26.23
CA ASP A 33 28.97 -0.50 -25.56
C ASP A 33 28.74 -1.01 -24.13
N VAL A 34 29.32 -0.31 -23.16
CA VAL A 34 29.25 -0.66 -21.74
C VAL A 34 28.16 0.16 -21.09
N VAL A 35 27.10 -0.51 -20.62
CA VAL A 35 25.88 0.14 -20.15
C VAL A 35 25.47 -0.36 -18.78
N GLU A 36 24.75 0.48 -18.03
CA GLU A 36 23.99 0.05 -16.85
C GLU A 36 22.64 -0.55 -17.27
N ALA A 37 21.87 -1.07 -16.31
CA ALA A 37 20.58 -1.73 -16.56
C ALA A 37 19.62 -0.87 -17.42
N ASP A 38 19.64 0.43 -17.20
CA ASP A 38 18.80 1.46 -17.80
C ASP A 38 19.18 1.72 -19.27
N GLY A 39 20.46 1.49 -19.61
CA GLY A 39 21.04 1.81 -20.93
C GLY A 39 20.92 0.70 -21.97
N LEU A 40 20.29 -0.43 -21.61
CA LEU A 40 20.22 -1.61 -22.47
C LEU A 40 19.38 -1.37 -23.74
N ALA A 41 18.45 -0.39 -23.73
CA ALA A 41 17.63 0.04 -24.87
C ALA A 41 17.03 -1.12 -25.71
N GLY A 42 16.66 -2.22 -25.05
CA GLY A 42 16.07 -3.41 -25.69
C GLY A 42 17.06 -4.36 -26.39
N ARG A 43 18.37 -4.10 -26.33
CA ARG A 43 19.41 -5.02 -26.82
C ARG A 43 19.68 -6.13 -25.80
N ALA A 44 20.06 -7.32 -26.25
CA ALA A 44 20.53 -8.36 -25.35
C ALA A 44 22.02 -8.13 -25.03
N PRO A 45 22.45 -8.25 -23.76
CA PRO A 45 23.86 -8.11 -23.42
C PRO A 45 24.63 -9.37 -23.86
N ASP A 46 25.80 -9.16 -24.47
CA ASP A 46 26.74 -10.23 -24.81
C ASP A 46 27.42 -10.79 -23.56
N ALA A 47 27.64 -9.95 -22.55
CA ALA A 47 28.14 -10.34 -21.24
C ALA A 47 27.55 -9.46 -20.13
N VAL A 48 27.42 -10.03 -18.94
CA VAL A 48 27.00 -9.32 -17.72
C VAL A 48 28.14 -9.30 -16.70
N LEU A 49 28.48 -8.09 -16.24
CA LEU A 49 29.39 -7.85 -15.13
C LEU A 49 28.57 -7.66 -13.85
N ALA A 50 28.64 -8.63 -12.94
CA ALA A 50 27.98 -8.56 -11.63
C ALA A 50 28.95 -7.96 -10.60
N VAL A 51 28.76 -6.69 -10.26
CA VAL A 51 29.65 -5.89 -9.42
C VAL A 51 29.20 -5.88 -7.97
N PHE A 52 30.12 -6.21 -7.05
CA PHE A 52 29.93 -6.18 -5.60
C PHE A 52 31.09 -5.43 -4.94
N SER A 53 30.88 -4.83 -3.77
CA SER A 53 31.94 -4.08 -3.10
C SER A 53 32.89 -5.00 -2.32
N ALA A 54 34.19 -4.74 -2.36
CA ALA A 54 35.20 -5.41 -1.53
C ALA A 54 35.05 -5.16 -0.02
N ALA A 55 34.08 -4.35 0.40
CA ALA A 55 33.85 -4.02 1.81
C ALA A 55 33.46 -5.24 2.65
N ALA A 56 32.73 -6.20 2.08
CA ALA A 56 32.33 -7.43 2.74
C ALA A 56 32.00 -8.53 1.72
N PRO A 57 32.14 -9.82 2.10
CA PRO A 57 31.66 -10.93 1.29
C PRO A 57 30.16 -10.85 1.00
N LEU A 58 29.78 -11.07 -0.27
CA LEU A 58 28.43 -10.90 -0.77
C LEU A 58 27.41 -11.79 -0.03
N THR A 59 26.25 -11.23 0.26
CA THR A 59 25.13 -11.94 0.90
C THR A 59 24.17 -12.52 -0.14
N ARG A 60 23.26 -13.40 0.30
CA ARG A 60 22.20 -13.94 -0.59
C ARG A 60 21.29 -12.83 -1.10
N SER A 61 21.06 -11.78 -0.31
CA SER A 61 20.28 -10.61 -0.71
C SER A 61 20.97 -9.82 -1.81
N ASP A 62 22.28 -9.61 -1.71
CA ASP A 62 23.07 -8.92 -2.74
C ASP A 62 23.00 -9.68 -4.06
N TRP A 63 23.16 -11.01 -4.01
CA TRP A 63 23.05 -11.85 -5.20
C TRP A 63 21.66 -11.85 -5.81
N ALA A 64 20.61 -11.91 -4.98
CA ALA A 64 19.22 -11.87 -5.45
C ALA A 64 18.90 -10.59 -6.23
N SER A 65 19.61 -9.48 -5.96
CA SER A 65 19.43 -8.22 -6.69
C SER A 65 19.91 -8.28 -8.15
N VAL A 66 20.94 -9.08 -8.44
CA VAL A 66 21.52 -9.20 -9.81
C VAL A 66 21.11 -10.49 -10.52
N GLU A 67 20.72 -11.52 -9.76
CA GLU A 67 20.37 -12.85 -10.25
C GLU A 67 19.37 -12.82 -11.42
N PRO A 68 18.30 -12.00 -11.43
CA PRO A 68 17.37 -11.94 -12.56
C PRO A 68 18.05 -11.58 -13.89
N VAL A 69 19.04 -10.69 -13.86
CA VAL A 69 19.78 -10.27 -15.05
C VAL A 69 20.80 -11.32 -15.44
N VAL A 70 21.54 -11.81 -14.45
CA VAL A 70 22.60 -12.81 -14.59
C VAL A 70 22.06 -14.14 -15.14
N VAL A 71 20.87 -14.57 -14.74
CA VAL A 71 20.20 -15.79 -15.26
C VAL A 71 19.95 -15.71 -16.77
N ARG A 72 19.73 -14.49 -17.29
CA ARG A 72 19.38 -14.25 -18.70
C ARG A 72 20.60 -13.98 -19.57
N ALA A 73 21.77 -13.84 -18.95
CA ALA A 73 23.02 -13.57 -19.63
C ALA A 73 23.60 -14.84 -20.25
N GLY A 74 24.10 -14.74 -21.48
CA GLY A 74 24.89 -15.82 -22.07
C GLY A 74 26.22 -16.03 -21.34
N ARG A 75 26.77 -14.98 -20.72
CA ARG A 75 28.02 -14.99 -19.96
C ARG A 75 27.97 -14.03 -18.78
N VAL A 76 28.54 -14.47 -17.67
CA VAL A 76 28.58 -13.74 -16.39
C VAL A 76 30.01 -13.65 -15.93
N ILE A 77 30.43 -12.48 -15.45
CA ILE A 77 31.72 -12.25 -14.79
C ILE A 77 31.42 -11.58 -13.45
N GLY A 78 31.90 -12.18 -12.36
CA GLY A 78 31.85 -11.59 -11.03
C GLY A 78 32.94 -10.54 -10.87
N VAL A 79 32.59 -9.37 -10.34
CA VAL A 79 33.50 -8.24 -10.19
C VAL A 79 33.41 -7.74 -8.74
N VAL A 80 34.55 -7.71 -8.05
CA VAL A 80 34.66 -7.15 -6.71
C VAL A 80 35.35 -5.78 -6.84
N SER A 81 34.59 -4.71 -6.62
CA SER A 81 35.02 -3.33 -6.79
C SER A 81 35.65 -2.74 -5.51
N LYS A 82 36.26 -1.56 -5.62
CA LYS A 82 36.88 -0.81 -4.51
C LYS A 82 38.03 -1.57 -3.84
N ILE A 83 38.76 -2.39 -4.59
CA ILE A 83 39.90 -3.15 -4.04
C ILE A 83 41.05 -2.25 -3.55
N ASP A 84 41.07 -0.99 -3.97
CA ASP A 84 41.98 0.04 -3.51
C ASP A 84 41.72 0.45 -2.05
N ALA A 85 40.47 0.35 -1.59
CA ALA A 85 40.08 0.71 -0.22
C ALA A 85 40.15 -0.46 0.77
N HIS A 86 40.28 -1.71 0.30
CA HIS A 86 40.11 -2.90 1.14
C HIS A 86 41.27 -3.90 0.96
N LEU A 87 42.21 -3.96 1.90
CA LEU A 87 43.42 -4.81 1.82
C LEU A 87 43.13 -6.32 1.66
N ARG A 88 42.02 -6.81 2.22
CA ARG A 88 41.62 -8.24 2.18
C ARG A 88 40.67 -8.59 1.04
N TRP A 89 40.62 -7.78 -0.02
CA TRP A 89 39.71 -7.99 -1.15
C TRP A 89 39.87 -9.36 -1.84
N ARG A 90 41.06 -9.97 -1.80
CA ARG A 90 41.28 -11.31 -2.38
C ARG A 90 40.51 -12.40 -1.62
N ASP A 91 40.44 -12.29 -0.30
CA ASP A 91 39.64 -13.19 0.54
C ASP A 91 38.15 -13.02 0.22
N VAL A 92 37.71 -11.78 -0.02
CA VAL A 92 36.33 -11.45 -0.43
C VAL A 92 36.01 -12.08 -1.79
N VAL A 93 36.87 -11.92 -2.80
CA VAL A 93 36.72 -12.55 -4.12
C VAL A 93 36.58 -14.08 -4.01
N ALA A 94 37.42 -14.72 -3.20
CA ALA A 94 37.37 -16.16 -3.00
C ALA A 94 36.07 -16.60 -2.30
N ALA A 95 35.66 -15.88 -1.25
CA ALA A 95 34.42 -16.13 -0.52
C ALA A 95 33.19 -15.95 -1.41
N ASP A 96 33.16 -14.90 -2.21
CA ASP A 96 32.08 -14.57 -3.13
C ASP A 96 31.90 -15.64 -4.20
N ARG A 97 33.01 -16.07 -4.82
CA ARG A 97 33.03 -17.19 -5.77
C ARG A 97 32.48 -18.47 -5.15
N ALA A 98 32.94 -18.81 -3.95
CA ALA A 98 32.52 -20.03 -3.25
C ALA A 98 31.03 -19.99 -2.89
N ARG A 99 30.52 -18.85 -2.40
CA ARG A 99 29.11 -18.66 -2.05
C ARG A 99 28.20 -18.79 -3.25
N VAL A 100 28.52 -18.10 -4.35
CA VAL A 100 27.70 -18.11 -5.55
C VAL A 100 27.68 -19.50 -6.19
N ALA A 101 28.83 -20.18 -6.25
CA ALA A 101 28.91 -21.57 -6.71
C ALA A 101 28.13 -22.54 -5.79
N GLY A 102 28.14 -22.29 -4.47
CA GLY A 102 27.43 -23.08 -3.48
C GLY A 102 25.90 -22.90 -3.53
N TRP A 103 25.43 -21.71 -3.91
CA TRP A 103 23.99 -21.48 -4.09
C TRP A 103 23.46 -22.04 -5.40
N ASP A 104 24.26 -21.98 -6.46
CA ASP A 104 23.89 -22.53 -7.76
C ASP A 104 25.13 -22.96 -8.54
N GLY A 105 25.25 -24.27 -8.76
CA GLY A 105 26.39 -24.89 -9.42
C GLY A 105 26.63 -24.38 -10.85
N ARG A 106 25.63 -23.77 -11.50
CA ARG A 106 25.80 -23.16 -12.84
C ARG A 106 26.86 -22.06 -12.88
N TYR A 107 27.16 -21.45 -11.74
CA TYR A 107 28.15 -20.38 -11.61
C TYR A 107 29.52 -20.87 -11.12
N GLY A 108 29.72 -22.19 -10.96
CA GLY A 108 31.00 -22.73 -10.50
C GLY A 108 32.20 -22.36 -11.39
N ALA A 109 31.95 -22.18 -12.69
CA ALA A 109 32.94 -21.77 -13.69
C ALA A 109 32.98 -20.26 -13.97
N THR A 110 32.14 -19.46 -13.31
CA THR A 110 32.11 -18.00 -13.50
C THR A 110 33.45 -17.39 -13.05
N PRO A 111 34.12 -16.59 -13.90
CA PRO A 111 35.32 -15.87 -13.51
C PRO A 111 35.00 -14.76 -12.51
N TRP A 112 35.86 -14.57 -11.51
CA TRP A 112 35.76 -13.50 -10.51
C TRP A 112 37.04 -12.67 -10.51
N LEU A 113 36.89 -11.34 -10.60
CA LEU A 113 38.01 -10.40 -10.66
C LEU A 113 37.84 -9.26 -9.67
N GLY A 114 38.93 -8.81 -9.07
CA GLY A 114 38.97 -7.57 -8.29
C GLY A 114 39.29 -6.36 -9.18
N VAL A 115 38.58 -5.24 -9.01
CA VAL A 115 38.81 -4.01 -9.76
C VAL A 115 38.79 -2.76 -8.88
N ALA A 116 39.59 -1.76 -9.26
CA ALA A 116 39.51 -0.41 -8.72
C ALA A 116 39.20 0.54 -9.88
N ALA A 117 37.91 0.81 -10.12
CA ALA A 117 37.50 1.54 -11.30
C ALA A 117 37.63 3.07 -11.16
N ALA A 118 37.43 3.59 -9.96
CA ALA A 118 37.59 5.00 -9.62
C ALA A 118 38.30 5.13 -8.25
N PRO A 119 39.60 4.77 -8.17
CA PRO A 119 40.31 4.79 -6.90
C PRO A 119 40.53 6.21 -6.40
N GLY A 120 40.56 6.38 -5.08
CA GLY A 120 40.89 7.68 -4.46
C GLY A 120 42.36 8.10 -4.64
N LEU A 121 43.24 7.12 -4.91
CA LEU A 121 44.68 7.32 -5.14
C LEU A 121 45.17 6.40 -6.26
N GLY A 122 45.90 6.97 -7.23
CA GLY A 122 46.45 6.24 -8.38
C GLY A 122 45.49 6.13 -9.57
N GLY A 123 45.89 5.38 -10.60
CA GLY A 123 45.06 5.14 -11.79
C GLY A 123 44.09 3.96 -11.63
N PRO A 124 42.99 3.92 -12.42
CA PRO A 124 42.06 2.79 -12.44
C PRO A 124 42.77 1.45 -12.70
N ARG A 125 42.48 0.45 -11.87
CA ARG A 125 42.95 -0.94 -12.03
C ARG A 125 41.82 -1.80 -12.57
N VAL A 126 41.66 -1.79 -13.89
CA VAL A 126 40.63 -2.56 -14.62
C VAL A 126 41.23 -3.45 -15.73
N ASP A 127 42.55 -3.51 -15.84
CA ASP A 127 43.23 -4.16 -16.97
C ASP A 127 42.89 -5.64 -17.10
N ALA A 128 42.90 -6.40 -15.99
CA ALA A 128 42.53 -7.81 -16.02
C ALA A 128 41.08 -8.06 -16.49
N LEU A 129 40.17 -7.12 -16.18
CA LEU A 129 38.78 -7.17 -16.64
C LEU A 129 38.68 -6.81 -18.13
N VAL A 130 39.44 -5.81 -18.57
CA VAL A 130 39.55 -5.41 -19.98
C VAL A 130 40.12 -6.55 -20.83
N ASP A 131 41.19 -7.19 -20.36
CA ASP A 131 41.85 -8.30 -21.06
C ASP A 131 40.93 -9.52 -21.15
N LEU A 132 40.17 -9.82 -20.10
CA LEU A 132 39.16 -10.87 -20.14
C LEU A 132 38.06 -10.55 -21.16
N LEU A 133 37.52 -9.33 -21.16
CA LEU A 133 36.51 -8.91 -22.14
C LEU A 133 37.03 -8.93 -23.59
N ARG A 134 38.30 -8.57 -23.81
CA ARG A 134 38.96 -8.67 -25.12
C ARG A 134 39.21 -10.11 -25.55
N ALA A 135 39.67 -10.97 -24.64
CA ALA A 135 39.91 -12.38 -24.93
C ALA A 135 38.60 -13.12 -25.27
N GLU A 136 37.53 -12.85 -24.52
CA GLU A 136 36.18 -13.31 -24.84
C GLU A 136 35.70 -12.78 -26.20
N SER A 137 36.08 -11.55 -26.53
CA SER A 137 35.74 -10.91 -27.79
C SER A 137 36.38 -11.57 -29.02
N THR A 138 37.57 -12.17 -28.89
CA THR A 138 38.27 -12.86 -29.98
C THR A 138 37.81 -14.30 -30.21
N ARG A 139 37.11 -14.93 -29.25
CA ARG A 139 36.49 -16.24 -29.48
C ARG A 139 35.28 -16.03 -30.42
N SER A 140 35.35 -16.65 -31.60
CA SER A 140 34.39 -16.70 -32.73
C SER A 140 32.95 -16.22 -32.42
N PRO A 141 32.28 -15.48 -33.32
CA PRO A 141 30.89 -15.08 -33.11
C PRO A 141 30.05 -16.35 -32.97
N LEU A 142 29.57 -16.59 -31.75
CA LEU A 142 28.68 -17.72 -31.49
C LEU A 142 27.51 -17.60 -32.47
N PRO A 143 26.99 -18.75 -32.96
CA PRO A 143 25.82 -18.74 -33.81
C PRO A 143 24.80 -17.85 -33.14
N VAL A 144 24.25 -16.91 -33.91
CA VAL A 144 23.13 -16.07 -33.50
C VAL A 144 22.13 -17.05 -32.93
N SER A 145 22.17 -17.20 -31.61
CA SER A 145 21.07 -17.78 -30.87
C SER A 145 19.97 -16.91 -31.40
N ARG A 146 19.05 -17.52 -32.15
CA ARG A 146 17.73 -16.95 -32.24
C ARG A 146 17.36 -16.81 -30.78
N PHE A 147 17.65 -15.64 -30.22
CA PHE A 147 16.77 -14.96 -29.32
C PHE A 147 15.47 -15.04 -30.10
N ARG A 148 14.76 -16.18 -29.90
CA ARG A 148 13.33 -16.20 -29.73
C ARG A 148 13.08 -14.84 -29.15
N ALA A 149 12.49 -13.92 -29.92
CA ALA A 149 12.13 -12.61 -29.44
C ALA A 149 11.50 -12.89 -28.08
N VAL A 150 12.29 -12.72 -27.02
CA VAL A 150 11.85 -13.04 -25.69
C VAL A 150 11.04 -11.82 -25.50
N ARG A 151 9.73 -11.97 -25.74
CA ARG A 151 8.71 -11.05 -25.26
C ARG A 151 9.25 -10.54 -23.94
N ALA A 152 9.53 -9.24 -23.88
CA ALA A 152 9.79 -8.55 -22.63
C ALA A 152 8.81 -9.13 -21.59
N PRO A 153 9.21 -9.32 -20.32
CA PRO A 153 8.24 -9.71 -19.31
C PRO A 153 7.04 -8.79 -19.47
N LEU A 154 5.90 -9.33 -19.86
CA LEU A 154 4.73 -8.56 -20.24
C LEU A 154 3.98 -8.10 -18.97
N GLY A 155 4.74 -7.72 -17.94
CA GLY A 155 4.22 -7.36 -16.64
C GLY A 155 5.24 -6.58 -15.80
N PRO A 156 4.76 -5.66 -14.94
CA PRO A 156 5.57 -4.82 -14.06
C PRO A 156 6.38 -5.65 -13.04
N ASP A 157 7.50 -5.10 -12.57
CA ASP A 157 8.32 -5.69 -11.50
C ASP A 157 7.47 -5.92 -10.23
N PRO A 158 7.44 -7.13 -9.64
CA PRO A 158 6.69 -7.39 -8.40
C PRO A 158 7.01 -6.43 -7.25
N ALA A 159 8.24 -5.92 -7.16
CA ALA A 159 8.59 -4.92 -6.15
C ALA A 159 7.97 -3.54 -6.45
N GLU A 160 7.89 -3.16 -7.72
CA GLU A 160 7.22 -1.95 -8.18
C GLU A 160 5.71 -2.03 -7.96
N VAL A 161 5.09 -3.16 -8.29
CA VAL A 161 3.67 -3.44 -8.01
C VAL A 161 3.36 -3.24 -6.52
N ARG A 162 4.16 -3.83 -5.63
CA ARG A 162 3.98 -3.66 -4.18
C ARG A 162 4.13 -2.22 -3.72
N ARG A 163 5.11 -1.47 -4.27
CA ARG A 163 5.30 -0.06 -3.94
C ARG A 163 4.11 0.78 -4.38
N VAL A 164 3.61 0.56 -5.59
CA VAL A 164 2.44 1.27 -6.14
C VAL A 164 1.18 0.95 -5.32
N LEU A 165 0.93 -0.33 -5.00
CA LEU A 165 -0.20 -0.73 -4.14
C LEU A 165 -0.10 -0.15 -2.73
N ALA A 166 1.10 -0.14 -2.13
CA ALA A 166 1.31 0.47 -0.82
C ALA A 166 1.03 1.98 -0.86
N GLY A 167 1.47 2.68 -1.91
CA GLY A 167 1.17 4.10 -2.13
C GLY A 167 -0.33 4.37 -2.32
N ALA A 168 -1.00 3.55 -3.15
CA ALA A 168 -2.44 3.62 -3.37
C ALA A 168 -3.22 3.40 -2.06
N ARG A 169 -2.83 2.40 -1.26
CA ARG A 169 -3.42 2.14 0.06
C ARG A 169 -3.32 3.35 0.97
N LEU A 170 -2.13 3.95 1.11
CA LEU A 170 -1.94 5.10 1.97
C LEU A 170 -2.79 6.30 1.52
N ARG A 171 -2.85 6.55 0.21
CA ARG A 171 -3.70 7.61 -0.37
C ARG A 171 -5.18 7.38 -0.06
N LEU A 172 -5.68 6.17 -0.29
CA LEU A 172 -7.09 5.84 -0.05
C LEU A 172 -7.45 5.88 1.44
N LEU A 173 -6.59 5.38 2.33
CA LEU A 173 -6.82 5.47 3.78
C LEU A 173 -6.86 6.92 4.29
N ARG A 174 -6.10 7.82 3.63
CA ARG A 174 -6.19 9.26 3.91
C ARG A 174 -7.54 9.81 3.45
N VAL A 175 -7.96 9.53 2.21
CA VAL A 175 -9.27 9.94 1.69
C VAL A 175 -10.41 9.48 2.61
N VAL A 176 -10.43 8.19 2.99
CA VAL A 176 -11.44 7.64 3.90
C VAL A 176 -11.48 8.40 5.23
N ARG A 177 -10.32 8.71 5.81
CA ARG A 177 -10.24 9.50 7.05
C ARG A 177 -10.80 10.91 6.86
N ASP A 178 -10.35 11.63 5.83
CA ASP A 178 -10.69 13.03 5.59
C ASP A 178 -12.19 13.20 5.27
N GLU A 179 -12.73 12.34 4.39
CA GLU A 179 -14.15 12.29 4.06
C GLU A 179 -15.00 11.93 5.30
N SER A 180 -14.56 10.94 6.10
CA SER A 180 -15.29 10.59 7.33
C SER A 180 -15.26 11.70 8.40
N ALA A 181 -14.18 12.48 8.47
CA ALA A 181 -14.08 13.61 9.38
C ALA A 181 -15.01 14.75 8.93
N THR A 182 -15.01 15.03 7.63
CA THR A 182 -15.88 16.04 7.01
C THR A 182 -17.36 15.68 7.18
N LEU A 183 -17.74 14.44 6.87
CA LEU A 183 -19.11 13.96 7.05
C LEU A 183 -19.54 14.02 8.53
N ARG A 184 -18.65 13.69 9.48
CA ARG A 184 -18.95 13.82 10.91
C ARG A 184 -19.27 15.25 11.30
N ALA A 185 -18.51 16.22 10.78
CA ALA A 185 -18.76 17.63 11.05
C ALA A 185 -20.12 18.06 10.48
N GLU A 186 -20.40 17.74 9.21
CA GLU A 186 -21.67 18.03 8.55
C GLU A 186 -22.88 17.46 9.32
N LEU A 187 -22.81 16.19 9.72
CA LEU A 187 -23.90 15.54 10.45
C LEU A 187 -24.06 16.07 11.87
N ARG A 188 -22.97 16.48 12.54
CA ARG A 188 -23.01 17.09 13.86
C ARG A 188 -23.68 18.46 13.84
N ASP A 189 -23.34 19.28 12.84
CA ASP A 189 -23.96 20.58 12.63
C ASP A 189 -25.45 20.39 12.27
N GLY A 190 -25.75 19.46 11.38
CA GLY A 190 -27.13 19.09 11.04
C GLY A 190 -27.93 18.62 12.26
N ALA A 191 -27.34 17.83 13.16
CA ALA A 191 -27.99 17.38 14.39
C ALA A 191 -28.30 18.55 15.34
N ALA A 192 -27.43 19.57 15.40
CA ALA A 192 -27.64 20.76 16.21
C ALA A 192 -28.81 21.64 15.71
N GLU A 193 -29.09 21.62 14.41
CA GLU A 193 -30.15 22.39 13.77
C GLU A 193 -31.54 21.73 13.85
N VAL A 194 -31.63 20.45 14.22
CA VAL A 194 -32.90 19.71 14.25
C VAL A 194 -33.91 20.36 15.20
N GLY A 195 -35.08 20.70 14.67
CA GLY A 195 -36.24 21.21 15.43
C GLY A 195 -37.16 20.10 15.96
N VAL A 196 -38.22 20.49 16.67
CA VAL A 196 -39.20 19.53 17.23
C VAL A 196 -39.84 18.73 16.11
N GLY A 197 -39.80 17.39 16.21
CA GLY A 197 -40.38 16.49 15.20
C GLY A 197 -39.54 16.34 13.91
N GLY A 198 -38.36 16.96 13.83
CA GLY A 198 -37.49 16.91 12.65
C GLY A 198 -36.63 15.63 12.52
N SER A 199 -36.78 14.66 13.44
CA SER A 199 -35.91 13.48 13.49
C SER A 199 -35.97 12.62 12.23
N ALA A 200 -37.16 12.46 11.63
CA ALA A 200 -37.31 11.68 10.38
C ALA A 200 -36.61 12.35 9.19
N GLY A 201 -36.62 13.69 9.14
CA GLY A 201 -35.91 14.45 8.11
C GLY A 201 -34.39 14.32 8.26
N PHE A 202 -33.90 14.38 9.51
CA PHE A 202 -32.48 14.14 9.79
C PHE A 202 -32.06 12.70 9.48
N GLU A 203 -32.91 11.71 9.81
CA GLU A 203 -32.65 10.31 9.45
C GLU A 203 -32.53 10.12 7.92
N ALA A 204 -33.43 10.72 7.15
CA ALA A 204 -33.37 10.71 5.69
C ALA A 204 -32.09 11.40 5.15
N LEU A 205 -31.67 12.51 5.77
CA LEU A 205 -30.44 13.21 5.43
C LEU A 205 -29.22 12.31 5.66
N VAL A 206 -29.12 11.65 6.82
CA VAL A 206 -28.03 10.72 7.16
C VAL A 206 -27.98 9.56 6.17
N THR A 207 -29.11 8.94 5.85
CA THR A 207 -29.18 7.85 4.86
C THR A 207 -28.69 8.31 3.49
N ALA A 208 -29.14 9.49 3.04
CA ALA A 208 -28.70 10.06 1.78
C ALA A 208 -27.20 10.41 1.77
N ALA A 209 -26.68 10.93 2.88
CA ALA A 209 -25.26 11.25 3.03
C ALA A 209 -24.39 9.99 3.05
N ALA A 210 -24.84 8.94 3.73
CA ALA A 210 -24.20 7.63 3.73
C ALA A 210 -24.10 7.02 2.33
N LEU A 211 -25.20 7.08 1.55
CA LEU A 211 -25.20 6.61 0.17
C LEU A 211 -24.25 7.42 -0.72
N ARG A 212 -24.25 8.76 -0.58
CA ARG A 212 -23.32 9.63 -1.31
C ARG A 212 -21.86 9.32 -0.99
N PHE A 213 -21.54 9.12 0.29
CA PHE A 213 -20.20 8.73 0.75
C PHE A 213 -19.78 7.39 0.13
N HIS A 214 -20.66 6.38 0.20
CA HIS A 214 -20.39 5.05 -0.36
C HIS A 214 -20.10 5.12 -1.87
N VAL A 215 -20.96 5.78 -2.65
CA VAL A 215 -20.79 5.91 -4.11
C VAL A 215 -19.50 6.65 -4.47
N ARG A 216 -19.26 7.83 -3.86
CA ARG A 216 -18.05 8.62 -4.13
C ARG A 216 -16.78 7.88 -3.76
N LEU A 217 -16.78 7.20 -2.60
CA LEU A 217 -15.61 6.47 -2.16
C LEU A 217 -15.33 5.28 -3.09
N ALA A 218 -16.35 4.54 -3.52
CA ALA A 218 -16.19 3.47 -4.49
C ALA A 218 -15.58 3.99 -5.81
N GLU A 219 -16.06 5.11 -6.33
CA GLU A 219 -15.52 5.76 -7.52
C GLU A 219 -14.06 6.22 -7.34
N GLU A 220 -13.69 6.76 -6.17
CA GLU A 220 -12.30 7.15 -5.88
C GLU A 220 -11.39 5.93 -5.76
N VAL A 221 -11.85 4.87 -5.11
CA VAL A 221 -11.15 3.60 -4.99
C VAL A 221 -10.85 3.04 -6.38
N ASP A 222 -11.85 2.97 -7.25
CA ASP A 222 -11.67 2.52 -8.63
C ASP A 222 -10.68 3.43 -9.39
N ARG A 223 -10.86 4.76 -9.31
CA ARG A 223 -9.99 5.72 -10.01
C ARG A 223 -8.53 5.63 -9.58
N VAL A 224 -8.27 5.48 -8.28
CA VAL A 224 -6.89 5.36 -7.76
C VAL A 224 -6.26 4.05 -8.22
N VAL A 225 -7.01 2.94 -8.20
CA VAL A 225 -6.52 1.64 -8.68
C VAL A 225 -6.29 1.65 -10.19
N ASP A 226 -7.16 2.27 -10.98
CA ASP A 226 -6.99 2.42 -12.42
C ASP A 226 -5.78 3.31 -12.77
N THR A 227 -5.57 4.39 -12.01
CA THR A 227 -4.38 5.24 -12.15
C THR A 227 -3.10 4.46 -11.82
N ALA A 228 -3.15 3.62 -10.78
CA ALA A 228 -2.05 2.74 -10.40
C ALA A 228 -1.75 1.68 -11.49
N ALA A 229 -2.79 1.07 -12.07
CA ALA A 229 -2.65 0.14 -13.19
C ALA A 229 -2.02 0.82 -14.41
N ALA A 230 -2.52 2.01 -14.78
CA ALA A 230 -1.99 2.80 -15.90
C ALA A 230 -0.52 3.19 -15.70
N GLY A 231 -0.13 3.58 -14.48
CA GLY A 231 1.26 3.86 -14.13
C GLY A 231 2.21 2.67 -14.27
N LEU A 232 1.67 1.44 -14.17
CA LEU A 232 2.39 0.19 -14.36
C LEU A 232 2.29 -0.35 -15.81
N GLY A 233 1.63 0.36 -16.72
CA GLY A 233 1.37 -0.10 -18.08
C GLY A 233 0.41 -1.29 -18.18
N LEU A 234 -0.40 -1.53 -17.14
CA LEU A 234 -1.40 -2.59 -17.09
C LEU A 234 -2.77 -2.08 -17.56
N THR A 235 -3.55 -2.97 -18.17
CA THR A 235 -4.95 -2.71 -18.50
C THR A 235 -5.80 -2.60 -17.23
N ALA A 236 -6.80 -1.73 -17.24
CA ALA A 236 -7.73 -1.52 -16.13
C ALA A 236 -8.28 -2.85 -15.60
N THR A 237 -8.19 -3.03 -14.28
CA THR A 237 -8.61 -4.23 -13.55
C THR A 237 -10.14 -4.18 -13.42
N PRO A 238 -10.91 -5.11 -14.02
CA PRO A 238 -12.35 -5.12 -13.87
C PRO A 238 -12.73 -5.12 -12.38
N ALA A 239 -13.49 -4.10 -11.99
CA ALA A 239 -13.90 -3.90 -10.61
C ALA A 239 -14.82 -5.05 -10.18
N PRO A 240 -14.64 -5.61 -8.98
CA PRO A 240 -15.62 -6.55 -8.42
C PRO A 240 -16.98 -5.85 -8.22
N PRO A 241 -18.08 -6.61 -8.11
CA PRO A 241 -19.37 -6.03 -7.76
C PRO A 241 -19.25 -5.25 -6.46
N ARG A 242 -19.80 -4.03 -6.44
CA ARG A 242 -19.73 -3.17 -5.27
C ARG A 242 -20.47 -3.83 -4.09
N PRO A 243 -19.87 -3.90 -2.90
CA PRO A 243 -20.57 -4.39 -1.73
C PRO A 243 -21.74 -3.46 -1.40
N ASP A 244 -22.82 -4.02 -0.86
CA ASP A 244 -23.97 -3.22 -0.44
C ASP A 244 -23.58 -2.22 0.65
N PRO A 245 -24.16 -1.01 0.65
CA PRO A 245 -23.87 -0.02 1.68
C PRO A 245 -24.26 -0.58 3.07
N PRO A 246 -23.54 -0.16 4.14
CA PRO A 246 -23.84 -0.62 5.48
C PRO A 246 -25.24 -0.19 5.89
N ASP A 247 -25.94 -1.05 6.63
CA ASP A 247 -27.25 -0.70 7.20
C ASP A 247 -27.07 0.46 8.18
N THR A 248 -27.74 1.57 7.88
CA THR A 248 -27.74 2.79 8.70
C THR A 248 -29.01 2.90 9.55
N SER A 249 -29.87 1.88 9.52
CA SER A 249 -31.12 1.87 10.27
C SER A 249 -30.86 2.08 11.76
N ARG A 250 -31.57 3.06 12.33
CA ARG A 250 -31.44 3.38 13.76
C ARG A 250 -32.11 2.27 14.55
N THR A 251 -31.37 1.51 15.34
CA THR A 251 -31.96 0.47 16.20
C THR A 251 -32.86 1.14 17.25
N THR A 252 -34.16 0.97 17.11
CA THR A 252 -35.15 1.60 18.00
C THR A 252 -35.35 0.74 19.24
N THR A 253 -34.47 0.88 20.23
CA THR A 253 -34.65 0.19 21.50
C THR A 253 -35.85 0.76 22.26
N SER A 254 -36.78 -0.13 22.62
CA SER A 254 -38.02 0.06 23.39
C SER A 254 -37.90 0.94 24.65
N SER A 255 -36.70 1.14 25.21
CA SER A 255 -36.48 1.92 26.46
C SER A 255 -36.92 3.39 26.38
N ARG A 256 -36.98 3.96 25.16
CA ARG A 256 -37.33 5.36 24.89
C ARG A 256 -38.70 5.78 25.43
N ARG A 257 -39.69 4.87 25.42
CA ARG A 257 -41.05 5.19 25.88
C ARG A 257 -41.14 5.23 27.41
N LEU A 258 -40.46 4.31 28.09
CA LEU A 258 -40.47 4.21 29.56
C LEU A 258 -39.68 5.36 30.20
N GLU A 259 -38.52 5.69 29.61
CA GLU A 259 -37.67 6.78 30.10
C GLU A 259 -38.33 8.15 29.86
N GLY A 260 -38.97 8.34 28.69
CA GLY A 260 -39.77 9.53 28.41
C GLY A 260 -41.00 9.68 29.31
N GLN A 261 -41.68 8.58 29.63
CA GLN A 261 -42.81 8.57 30.58
C GLN A 261 -42.37 8.89 32.01
N LEU A 262 -41.25 8.34 32.48
CA LEU A 262 -40.70 8.65 33.81
C LEU A 262 -40.27 10.11 33.93
N VAL A 263 -39.61 10.65 32.91
CA VAL A 263 -39.20 12.07 32.87
C VAL A 263 -40.41 13.00 32.75
N ALA A 264 -41.45 12.62 32.01
CA ALA A 264 -42.69 13.39 31.95
C ALA A 264 -43.39 13.43 33.32
N VAL A 265 -43.50 12.30 34.02
CA VAL A 265 -44.09 12.24 35.37
C VAL A 265 -43.28 13.07 36.37
N LEU A 266 -41.95 12.97 36.34
CA LEU A 266 -41.07 13.75 37.21
C LEU A 266 -41.10 15.26 36.88
N GLY A 267 -41.14 15.61 35.60
CA GLY A 267 -41.24 16.98 35.11
C GLY A 267 -42.58 17.64 35.45
N VAL A 268 -43.68 16.89 35.41
CA VAL A 268 -45.00 17.33 35.89
C VAL A 268 -44.94 17.61 37.38
N GLY A 269 -44.42 16.68 38.19
CA GLY A 269 -44.32 16.87 39.65
C GLY A 269 -43.47 18.07 40.06
N PHE A 270 -42.29 18.25 39.45
CA PHE A 270 -41.43 19.40 39.71
C PHE A 270 -42.06 20.71 39.23
N GLY A 271 -42.66 20.71 38.04
CA GLY A 271 -43.29 21.88 37.45
C GLY A 271 -44.49 22.40 38.25
N THR A 272 -45.29 21.50 38.83
CA THR A 272 -46.37 21.87 39.76
C THR A 272 -45.83 22.55 41.01
N GLY A 273 -44.71 22.07 41.58
CA GLY A 273 -44.08 22.67 42.75
C GLY A 273 -43.58 24.11 42.49
N VAL A 274 -42.95 24.35 41.34
CA VAL A 274 -42.47 25.68 40.94
C VAL A 274 -43.64 26.62 40.63
N ALA A 275 -44.70 26.15 39.97
CA ALA A 275 -45.89 26.96 39.70
C ALA A 275 -46.57 27.42 41.00
N VAL A 276 -46.66 26.54 42.02
CA VAL A 276 -47.20 26.90 43.34
C VAL A 276 -46.32 27.93 44.06
N ALA A 277 -44.99 27.80 43.96
CA ALA A 277 -44.06 28.77 44.55
C ALA A 277 -44.14 30.16 43.88
N CYS A 278 -44.16 30.21 42.53
CA CYS A 278 -44.31 31.45 41.78
C CYS A 278 -45.69 32.11 41.97
N SER A 279 -46.76 31.30 42.03
CA SER A 279 -48.11 31.81 42.31
C SER A 279 -48.19 32.47 43.68
N ARG A 280 -47.49 31.95 44.68
CA ARG A 280 -47.40 32.56 46.02
C ARG A 280 -46.60 33.87 46.02
N LEU A 281 -45.50 33.94 45.27
CA LEU A 281 -44.70 35.15 45.14
C LEU A 281 -45.47 36.28 44.44
N LEU A 282 -46.22 35.96 43.37
CA LEU A 282 -46.99 36.94 42.60
C LEU A 282 -48.28 37.38 43.32
N ALA A 283 -48.92 36.50 44.08
CA ALA A 283 -50.09 36.85 44.90
C ALA A 283 -49.79 37.93 45.96
N GLY A 284 -48.51 38.09 46.36
CA GLY A 284 -48.08 39.14 47.28
C GLY A 284 -47.86 40.53 46.65
N LEU A 285 -47.87 40.65 45.33
CA LEU A 285 -47.45 41.88 44.61
C LEU A 285 -48.60 42.76 44.10
N VAL A 286 -49.85 42.28 44.05
CA VAL A 286 -50.99 43.06 43.54
C VAL A 286 -52.18 43.03 44.53
N PRO A 287 -52.34 44.07 45.37
CA PRO A 287 -53.52 44.21 46.22
C PRO A 287 -54.70 44.73 45.39
N GLY A 288 -55.76 43.92 45.24
CA GLY A 288 -57.05 44.37 44.69
C GLY A 288 -57.69 43.51 43.60
N SER A 289 -56.98 42.54 43.01
CA SER A 289 -57.54 41.62 42.01
C SER A 289 -56.86 40.25 42.08
N SER A 290 -56.98 39.59 43.24
CA SER A 290 -56.37 38.29 43.52
C SER A 290 -56.68 37.25 42.44
N ALA A 291 -57.93 37.09 42.00
CA ALA A 291 -58.28 36.07 41.01
C ALA A 291 -57.51 36.19 39.67
N LEU A 292 -57.25 37.41 39.19
CA LEU A 292 -56.50 37.67 37.96
C LEU A 292 -55.00 37.39 38.11
N GLY A 293 -54.41 37.73 39.25
CA GLY A 293 -52.99 37.46 39.55
C GLY A 293 -52.67 35.97 39.68
N TRP A 294 -53.58 35.20 40.29
CA TRP A 294 -53.44 33.74 40.40
C TRP A 294 -53.58 33.05 39.03
N ALA A 295 -54.56 33.44 38.22
CA ALA A 295 -54.73 32.88 36.87
C ALA A 295 -53.53 33.18 35.96
N ALA A 296 -53.01 34.41 35.99
CA ALA A 296 -51.83 34.80 35.22
C ALA A 296 -50.55 34.08 35.69
N GLY A 297 -50.36 33.92 37.01
CA GLY A 297 -49.21 33.21 37.58
C GLY A 297 -49.20 31.71 37.26
N ILE A 298 -50.37 31.06 37.30
CA ILE A 298 -50.52 29.65 36.92
C ILE A 298 -50.26 29.48 35.43
N ALA A 299 -50.82 30.35 34.58
CA ALA A 299 -50.60 30.30 33.13
C ALA A 299 -49.10 30.48 32.78
N ALA A 300 -48.43 31.46 33.39
CA ALA A 300 -47.00 31.70 33.20
C ALA A 300 -46.13 30.53 33.71
N GLY A 301 -46.48 29.97 34.88
CA GLY A 301 -45.79 28.80 35.44
C GLY A 301 -45.93 27.56 34.56
N LEU A 302 -47.14 27.25 34.07
CA LEU A 302 -47.38 26.16 33.14
C LEU A 302 -46.65 26.38 31.80
N ALA A 303 -46.66 27.60 31.26
CA ALA A 303 -45.93 27.93 30.05
C ALA A 303 -44.42 27.70 30.21
N LEU A 304 -43.83 28.11 31.34
CA LEU A 304 -42.41 27.88 31.65
C LEU A 304 -42.09 26.38 31.77
N VAL A 305 -42.93 25.61 32.46
CA VAL A 305 -42.76 24.14 32.59
C VAL A 305 -42.81 23.46 31.23
N VAL A 306 -43.81 23.80 30.41
CA VAL A 306 -43.91 23.29 29.04
C VAL A 306 -42.68 23.69 28.24
N TRP A 307 -42.20 24.93 28.36
CA TRP A 307 -40.99 25.37 27.68
C TRP A 307 -39.74 24.59 28.12
N VAL A 308 -39.51 24.42 29.43
CA VAL A 308 -38.35 23.67 29.97
C VAL A 308 -38.39 22.20 29.53
N VAL A 309 -39.56 21.55 29.63
CA VAL A 309 -39.72 20.15 29.22
C VAL A 309 -39.48 20.00 27.72
N ARG A 310 -40.00 20.93 26.89
CA ARG A 310 -39.75 20.94 25.45
C ARG A 310 -38.28 21.21 25.11
N ALA A 311 -37.65 22.18 25.76
CA ALA A 311 -36.24 22.51 25.55
C ALA A 311 -35.32 21.35 25.94
N ARG A 312 -35.58 20.70 27.08
CA ARG A 312 -34.82 19.53 27.52
C ARG A 312 -35.04 18.32 26.62
N GLY A 313 -36.28 18.07 26.20
CA GLY A 313 -36.61 17.02 25.24
C GLY A 313 -35.86 17.22 23.92
N LEU A 314 -35.86 18.46 23.40
CA LEU A 314 -35.11 18.82 22.20
C LEU A 314 -33.60 18.59 22.35
N LEU A 315 -32.99 19.03 23.44
CA LEU A 315 -31.55 18.84 23.66
C LEU A 315 -31.18 17.35 23.78
N HIS A 316 -32.03 16.55 24.43
CA HIS A 316 -31.84 15.12 24.54
C HIS A 316 -31.97 14.43 23.17
N ASP A 317 -32.99 14.80 22.39
CA ASP A 317 -33.19 14.29 21.03
C ASP A 317 -31.98 14.62 20.16
N ARG A 318 -31.48 15.86 20.19
CA ARG A 318 -30.27 16.27 19.44
C ARG A 318 -29.03 15.49 19.88
N ALA A 319 -28.81 15.31 21.17
CA ALA A 319 -27.69 14.51 21.68
C ALA A 319 -27.77 13.05 21.23
N MET A 320 -28.98 12.49 21.19
CA MET A 320 -29.22 11.14 20.68
C MET A 320 -28.93 11.04 19.17
N LEU A 321 -29.38 12.02 18.39
CA LEU A 321 -29.12 12.08 16.95
C LEU A 321 -27.63 12.26 16.64
N ASP A 322 -26.92 13.11 17.39
CA ASP A 322 -25.47 13.29 17.29
C ASP A 322 -24.73 11.98 17.58
N ARG A 323 -25.07 11.30 18.69
CA ARG A 323 -24.47 9.99 19.02
C ARG A 323 -24.71 8.95 17.92
N TRP A 324 -25.94 8.83 17.44
CA TRP A 324 -26.27 7.90 16.37
C TRP A 324 -25.52 8.25 15.07
N ALA A 325 -25.43 9.53 14.70
CA ALA A 325 -24.67 9.95 13.53
C ALA A 325 -23.18 9.61 13.65
N VAL A 326 -22.59 9.75 14.85
CA VAL A 326 -21.20 9.34 15.11
C VAL A 326 -21.01 7.83 14.90
N GLU A 327 -21.96 7.01 15.37
CA GLU A 327 -21.97 5.55 15.16
C GLU A 327 -22.08 5.20 13.67
N VAL A 328 -22.97 5.87 12.92
CA VAL A 328 -23.11 5.70 11.46
C VAL A 328 -21.82 6.05 10.73
N VAL A 329 -21.17 7.18 11.05
CA VAL A 329 -19.91 7.57 10.40
C VAL A 329 -18.78 6.59 10.73
N ALA A 330 -18.74 6.05 11.95
CA ALA A 330 -17.77 5.03 12.31
C ALA A 330 -17.97 3.74 11.48
N ALA A 331 -19.23 3.32 11.29
CA ALA A 331 -19.57 2.17 10.45
C ALA A 331 -19.21 2.40 8.97
N LEU A 332 -19.52 3.60 8.43
CA LEU A 332 -19.15 3.99 7.07
C LEU A 332 -17.64 4.01 6.86
N ARG A 333 -16.89 4.53 7.84
CA ARG A 333 -15.43 4.52 7.79
C ARG A 333 -14.88 3.09 7.75
N TRP A 334 -15.34 2.22 8.64
CA TRP A 334 -14.93 0.81 8.66
C TRP A 334 -15.24 0.12 7.32
N HIS A 335 -16.45 0.33 6.80
CA HIS A 335 -16.86 -0.21 5.51
C HIS A 335 -16.00 0.34 4.37
N GLY A 336 -15.66 1.63 4.40
CA GLY A 336 -14.73 2.26 3.46
C GLY A 336 -13.33 1.66 3.50
N GLU A 337 -12.79 1.42 4.69
CA GLU A 337 -11.49 0.74 4.86
C GLU A 337 -11.53 -0.71 4.33
N ALA A 338 -12.66 -1.41 4.50
CA ALA A 338 -12.87 -2.75 3.95
C ALA A 338 -12.94 -2.76 2.41
N MET A 339 -13.71 -1.84 1.79
CA MET A 339 -13.76 -1.69 0.32
C MET A 339 -12.38 -1.45 -0.29
N VAL A 340 -11.57 -0.60 0.35
CA VAL A 340 -10.18 -0.35 -0.08
C VAL A 340 -9.36 -1.64 -0.02
N ALA A 341 -9.44 -2.39 1.08
CA ALA A 341 -8.69 -3.62 1.26
C ALA A 341 -9.09 -4.69 0.22
N GLU A 342 -10.39 -4.92 0.02
CA GLU A 342 -10.91 -5.87 -0.95
C GLU A 342 -10.53 -5.49 -2.38
N ARG A 343 -10.66 -4.22 -2.75
CA ARG A 343 -10.31 -3.75 -4.10
C ARG A 343 -8.81 -3.90 -4.38
N LEU A 344 -7.96 -3.53 -3.43
CA LEU A 344 -6.51 -3.63 -3.57
C LEU A 344 -6.06 -5.09 -3.62
N LEU A 345 -6.66 -5.97 -2.81
CA LEU A 345 -6.39 -7.41 -2.86
C LEU A 345 -6.83 -8.01 -4.20
N GLY A 346 -7.99 -7.61 -4.71
CA GLY A 346 -8.46 -7.97 -6.04
C GLY A 346 -7.48 -7.53 -7.14
N ALA A 347 -7.01 -6.28 -7.07
CA ALA A 347 -6.01 -5.75 -8.00
C ALA A 347 -4.69 -6.51 -7.92
N GLU A 348 -4.15 -6.75 -6.72
CA GLU A 348 -2.92 -7.51 -6.49
C GLU A 348 -3.02 -8.92 -7.10
N SER A 349 -4.14 -9.61 -6.87
CA SER A 349 -4.34 -10.96 -7.40
C SER A 349 -4.39 -10.99 -8.94
N GLN A 350 -5.05 -10.03 -9.58
CA GLN A 350 -5.14 -9.94 -11.04
C GLN A 350 -3.80 -9.54 -11.67
N TRP A 351 -3.08 -8.58 -11.06
CA TRP A 351 -1.75 -8.18 -11.53
C TRP A 351 -0.72 -9.30 -11.32
N ALA A 352 -0.86 -10.09 -10.26
CA ALA A 352 -0.05 -11.29 -10.04
C ALA A 352 -0.35 -12.39 -11.07
N VAL A 353 -1.59 -12.53 -11.56
CA VAL A 353 -1.94 -13.48 -12.64
C VAL A 353 -1.36 -13.05 -13.98
N GLY A 354 -1.37 -11.75 -14.31
CA GLY A 354 -0.64 -11.23 -15.49
C GLY A 354 0.87 -11.49 -15.43
N VAL A 355 1.45 -11.56 -14.22
CA VAL A 355 2.84 -12.01 -14.00
C VAL A 355 2.99 -13.54 -14.13
N ARG A 356 1.92 -14.31 -13.87
CA ARG A 356 1.90 -15.79 -13.81
C ARG A 356 1.49 -16.48 -15.12
N GLU A 357 0.92 -15.76 -16.09
CA GLU A 357 0.68 -16.24 -17.46
C GLU A 357 1.96 -16.43 -18.29
N ALA A 358 3.14 -16.10 -17.73
CA ALA A 358 4.38 -16.72 -18.18
C ALA A 358 4.26 -18.24 -17.94
N PRO A 359 4.32 -19.09 -18.98
CA PRO A 359 4.05 -20.52 -18.85
C PRO A 359 4.90 -21.12 -17.74
N PRO A 360 4.37 -22.08 -16.95
CA PRO A 360 5.20 -22.81 -16.01
C PRO A 360 6.40 -23.32 -16.80
N LYS A 361 7.62 -23.09 -16.27
CA LYS A 361 8.83 -23.70 -16.81
C LYS A 361 8.47 -25.16 -17.07
N SER A 362 8.61 -25.61 -18.32
CA SER A 362 8.51 -27.03 -18.65
C SER A 362 9.48 -27.73 -17.70
N GLY A 363 8.91 -28.34 -16.65
CA GLY A 363 9.70 -29.12 -15.72
C GLY A 363 10.40 -30.14 -16.58
N VAL A 364 11.73 -30.13 -16.53
CA VAL A 364 12.51 -31.29 -16.92
C VAL A 364 11.81 -32.45 -16.25
N ALA A 365 11.27 -33.38 -17.06
CA ALA A 365 10.61 -34.57 -16.56
C ALA A 365 11.52 -35.16 -15.49
N SER A 366 11.08 -35.09 -14.24
CA SER A 366 11.76 -35.73 -13.13
C SER A 366 11.79 -37.21 -13.49
N ARG A 367 12.97 -37.68 -13.90
CA ARG A 367 13.27 -39.10 -14.02
C ARG A 367 12.76 -39.72 -12.73
N ALA A 368 11.78 -40.62 -12.83
CA ALA A 368 11.34 -41.40 -11.69
C ALA A 368 12.58 -42.13 -11.17
N LEU A 369 13.12 -41.65 -10.05
CA LEU A 369 14.07 -42.42 -9.26
C LEU A 369 13.28 -43.61 -8.72
N THR A 370 13.43 -44.74 -9.40
CA THR A 370 12.93 -46.03 -8.95
C THR A 370 13.47 -46.29 -7.54
N ARG A 371 12.56 -46.67 -6.65
CA ARG A 371 12.75 -46.82 -5.21
C ARG A 371 13.50 -48.11 -4.84
N ASP A 372 14.63 -48.37 -5.50
CA ASP A 372 15.41 -49.59 -5.30
C ASP A 372 16.91 -49.30 -5.17
N VAL A 373 17.32 -48.32 -4.36
CA VAL A 373 18.64 -48.34 -3.71
C VAL A 373 18.55 -47.60 -2.37
N VAL A 374 19.10 -48.21 -1.32
CA VAL A 374 19.29 -47.73 0.06
C VAL A 374 18.12 -47.96 1.03
N THR A 375 17.82 -49.24 1.28
CA THR A 375 17.53 -49.73 2.65
C THR A 375 18.78 -50.46 3.11
N ASP A 376 19.59 -49.84 4.00
CA ASP A 376 20.46 -50.56 4.96
C ASP A 376 21.29 -49.66 5.88
N GLN A 377 20.81 -48.46 6.21
CA GLN A 377 21.44 -47.68 7.27
C GLN A 377 20.36 -46.99 8.07
N TYR A 378 19.90 -47.62 9.15
CA TYR A 378 19.56 -47.04 10.45
C TYR A 378 18.91 -48.14 11.31
N GLU A 379 19.68 -49.17 11.65
CA GLU A 379 19.56 -49.80 12.96
C GLU A 379 20.44 -49.01 13.90
N TRP A 380 19.87 -48.36 14.92
CA TRP A 380 20.50 -48.05 16.20
C TRP A 380 19.38 -47.67 17.20
N TRP A 381 19.14 -48.57 18.16
CA TRP A 381 18.62 -48.42 19.54
C TRP A 381 17.85 -47.17 19.97
#